data_AF-A0A961EU05-F1
#
_entry.id   AF-A0A961EU05-F1
#
_cell.length_a   1.000
_cell.length_b   1.000
_cell.length_c   1.000
_cell.angle_alpha   90.00
_cell.angle_beta   90.00
_cell.angle_gamma   90.00
#
_symmetry.space_group_name_H-M   'P 1'
#
loop_
_entity.id
_entity.type
_entity.pdbx_description
1 polymer ?
#
loop_
_entity_poly.entity_id
_entity_poly.type
_entity_poly.pdbx_seq_one_letter_code
_entity_poly.pdbx_strand_id
1 'polypeptide(L)'
;MQALVKALDNESLFIALQPQIDLQSGKVVGAEALARWIDTDGKFVSPGDFIPLAETTGLILRLGDQILRQTISAVKTLSKAGYKNLRIGFNTSMVQLTEP
;
A
#
# COMPACT_ATOMS: atom_id res chain seq x y z
N MET A 1 11.55 3.36 -15.07
CA MET A 1 12.25 4.04 -13.96
C MET A 1 11.80 5.49 -13.79
N GLN A 2 11.98 6.40 -14.76
CA GLN A 2 11.59 7.82 -14.60
C GLN A 2 10.12 8.02 -14.22
N ALA A 3 9.19 7.26 -14.78
CA ALA A 3 7.76 7.35 -14.44
C ALA A 3 7.48 6.97 -12.98
N LEU A 4 8.14 5.94 -12.45
CA LEU A 4 7.97 5.50 -11.06
C LEU A 4 8.54 6.52 -10.07
N VAL A 5 9.70 7.12 -10.38
CA VAL A 5 10.27 8.21 -9.58
C VAL A 5 9.30 9.39 -9.52
N LYS A 6 8.78 9.84 -10.67
CA LYS A 6 7.77 10.90 -10.72
C LYS A 6 6.50 10.54 -9.93
N ALA A 7 6.06 9.28 -10.00
CA ALA A 7 4.89 8.83 -9.25
C ALA A 7 5.10 8.86 -7.74
N LEU A 8 6.31 8.53 -7.27
CA LEU A 8 6.70 8.66 -5.87
C LEU A 8 6.77 10.14 -5.44
N ASP A 9 7.30 11.01 -6.30
CA ASP A 9 7.42 12.44 -6.01
C ASP A 9 6.04 13.15 -6.00
N ASN A 10 5.12 12.75 -6.87
CA ASN A 10 3.79 13.36 -7.04
C ASN A 10 2.68 12.64 -6.25
N GLU A 11 3.04 11.74 -5.32
CA GLU A 11 2.09 10.95 -4.52
C GLU A 11 1.02 10.19 -5.35
N SER A 12 1.32 9.83 -6.60
CA SER A 12 0.39 9.13 -7.52
C SER A 12 0.29 7.62 -7.23
N LEU A 13 1.06 7.15 -6.25
CA LEU A 13 0.97 5.82 -5.66
C LEU A 13 0.10 5.88 -4.40
N PHE A 14 -0.88 4.99 -4.33
CA PHE A 14 -1.85 4.95 -3.24
C PHE A 14 -2.13 3.54 -2.76
N ILE A 15 -2.79 3.42 -1.60
CA ILE A 15 -3.28 2.14 -1.10
C ILE A 15 -4.75 1.91 -1.50
N ALA A 16 -5.06 0.69 -1.90
CA ALA A 16 -6.42 0.15 -1.86
C ALA A 16 -6.53 -0.82 -0.69
N LEU A 17 -7.65 -0.75 0.07
CA LEU A 17 -7.91 -1.65 1.18
C LEU A 17 -8.79 -2.81 0.70
N GLN A 18 -8.27 -4.04 0.79
CA GLN A 18 -9.03 -5.25 0.51
C GLN A 18 -9.57 -5.84 1.83
N PRO A 19 -10.90 -5.89 2.04
CA PRO A 19 -11.47 -6.42 3.28
C PRO A 19 -11.17 -7.91 3.50
N GLN A 20 -10.91 -8.27 4.75
CA GLN A 20 -10.82 -9.66 5.22
C GLN A 20 -12.07 -9.97 6.04
N ILE A 21 -12.77 -11.04 5.66
CA ILE A 21 -14.07 -11.42 6.22
C ILE A 21 -13.93 -12.68 7.07
N ASP A 22 -14.43 -12.64 8.30
CA ASP A 22 -14.63 -13.85 9.10
C ASP A 22 -15.79 -14.66 8.53
N LEU A 23 -15.51 -15.89 8.10
CA LEU A 23 -16.48 -16.72 7.37
C LEU A 23 -17.66 -17.17 8.23
N GLN A 24 -17.50 -17.26 9.55
CA GLN A 24 -18.56 -17.70 10.44
C GLN A 24 -19.57 -16.57 10.73
N SER A 25 -19.07 -15.38 11.03
CA SER A 25 -19.91 -14.22 11.38
C SER A 25 -20.25 -13.32 10.19
N GLY A 26 -19.56 -13.46 9.06
CA GLY A 26 -19.68 -12.58 7.89
C GLY A 26 -19.16 -11.16 8.11
N LYS A 27 -18.50 -10.90 9.24
CA LYS A 27 -18.03 -9.56 9.60
C LYS A 27 -16.65 -9.28 9.02
N VAL A 28 -16.39 -8.01 8.70
CA VAL A 28 -15.04 -7.53 8.38
C VAL A 28 -14.20 -7.57 9.66
N VAL A 29 -13.08 -8.30 9.63
CA VAL A 29 -12.15 -8.43 10.75
C VAL A 29 -10.81 -7.74 10.50
N GLY A 30 -10.52 -7.41 9.26
CA GLY A 30 -9.32 -6.68 8.87
C GLY A 30 -9.38 -6.22 7.43
N ALA A 31 -8.27 -5.67 6.96
CA ALA A 31 -8.05 -5.42 5.54
C ALA A 31 -6.56 -5.54 5.20
N GLU A 32 -6.26 -5.77 3.94
CA GLU A 32 -4.91 -5.68 3.41
C GLU A 32 -4.76 -4.38 2.61
N ALA A 33 -3.75 -3.59 2.93
CA ALA A 33 -3.34 -2.40 2.18
C ALA A 33 -2.46 -2.82 1.02
N LEU A 34 -2.99 -2.67 -0.20
CA LEU A 34 -2.33 -3.06 -1.43
C LEU A 34 -1.93 -1.81 -2.21
N ALA A 35 -0.66 -1.75 -2.60
CA ALA A 35 -0.16 -0.66 -3.43
C ALA A 35 -0.86 -0.64 -4.80
N ARG A 36 -1.21 0.56 -5.24
CA ARG A 36 -1.82 0.86 -6.53
C ARG A 36 -1.14 2.06 -7.13
N TRP A 37 -1.06 2.05 -8.46
CA TRP A 37 -0.48 3.14 -9.22
C TRP A 37 -1.38 3.47 -10.40
N ILE A 38 -1.71 4.75 -10.52
CA ILE A 38 -2.28 5.33 -11.73
C ILE A 38 -1.21 6.23 -12.36
N ASP A 39 -0.90 5.99 -13.63
CA ASP A 39 0.05 6.82 -14.37
C ASP A 39 -0.54 8.20 -14.73
N THR A 40 0.29 9.05 -15.35
CA THR A 40 -0.11 10.41 -15.72
C THR A 40 -1.23 10.47 -16.76
N ASP A 41 -1.44 9.38 -17.50
CA ASP A 41 -2.49 9.26 -18.51
C ASP A 41 -3.77 8.65 -17.92
N GLY A 42 -3.81 8.41 -16.60
CA GLY A 42 -4.95 7.84 -15.89
C GLY A 42 -5.05 6.32 -15.99
N LYS A 43 -4.02 5.62 -16.49
CA LYS A 43 -4.04 4.16 -16.63
C LYS A 43 -3.53 3.49 -15.37
N PHE A 44 -4.16 2.38 -15.03
CA PHE A 44 -3.68 1.51 -13.96
C PHE A 44 -2.40 0.81 -14.39
N VAL A 45 -1.37 0.93 -13.57
CA VAL A 45 -0.13 0.16 -13.71
C VAL A 45 -0.18 -1.02 -12.75
N SER A 46 0.10 -2.23 -13.25
CA SER A 46 0.03 -3.44 -12.44
C SER A 46 1.09 -3.42 -11.34
N PRO A 47 0.76 -3.82 -10.09
CA PRO A 47 1.75 -4.09 -9.06
C PRO A 47 2.84 -5.07 -9.50
N GLY A 48 2.50 -6.04 -10.35
CA GLY A 48 3.46 -6.97 -10.94
C GLY A 48 4.48 -6.31 -11.87
N ASP A 49 4.18 -5.12 -12.39
CA ASP A 49 5.09 -4.37 -13.27
C ASP A 49 6.00 -3.43 -12.46
N PHE A 50 5.43 -2.73 -11.47
CA PHE A 50 6.16 -1.66 -10.78
C PHE A 50 6.86 -2.10 -9.49
N ILE A 51 6.41 -3.17 -8.81
CA ILE A 51 7.08 -3.65 -7.59
C ILE A 51 8.46 -4.25 -7.91
N PRO A 52 8.61 -5.17 -8.90
CA PRO A 52 9.94 -5.70 -9.26
C PRO A 52 10.88 -4.60 -9.74
N LEU A 53 10.34 -3.60 -10.44
CA LEU A 53 11.10 -2.42 -10.84
C LEU A 53 11.55 -1.62 -9.61
N ALA A 54 10.68 -1.41 -8.62
CA ALA A 54 11.06 -0.71 -7.40
C ALA A 54 12.15 -1.46 -6.63
N GLU A 55 12.09 -2.79 -6.56
CA GLU A 55 13.08 -3.64 -5.91
C GLU A 55 14.44 -3.57 -6.59
N THR A 56 14.48 -3.79 -7.91
CA THR A 56 15.73 -3.79 -8.69
C THR A 56 16.42 -2.42 -8.76
N THR A 57 15.69 -1.35 -8.45
CA THR A 57 16.19 0.04 -8.51
C THR A 57 16.42 0.68 -7.14
N GLY A 58 16.15 -0.05 -6.05
CA GLY A 58 16.23 0.48 -4.67
C GLY A 58 15.10 1.44 -4.31
N LEU A 59 14.17 1.76 -5.23
CA LEU A 59 13.02 2.61 -4.96
C LEU A 59 11.98 1.93 -4.05
N ILE A 60 12.11 0.63 -3.79
CA ILE A 60 11.21 -0.13 -2.92
C ILE A 60 11.14 0.43 -1.49
N LEU A 61 12.24 1.01 -0.98
CA LEU A 61 12.25 1.63 0.34
C LEU A 61 11.38 2.89 0.38
N ARG A 62 11.51 3.76 -0.64
CA ARG A 62 10.68 4.97 -0.79
C ARG A 62 9.20 4.62 -0.96
N LEU A 63 8.93 3.61 -1.79
CA LEU A 63 7.57 3.10 -1.99
C LEU A 63 6.99 2.57 -0.69
N GLY A 64 7.72 1.71 0.01
CA GLY A 64 7.30 1.10 1.28
C GLY A 64 6.97 2.13 2.35
N ASP A 65 7.80 3.17 2.49
CA ASP A 65 7.60 4.27 3.42
C ASP A 65 6.33 5.09 3.11
N GLN A 66 6.08 5.37 1.83
CA GLN A 66 4.84 6.03 1.39
C GLN A 66 3.59 5.16 1.65
N ILE A 67 3.65 3.86 1.35
CA ILE A 67 2.57 2.90 1.61
C ILE A 67 2.29 2.76 3.11
N LEU A 68 3.35 2.73 3.94
CA LEU A 68 3.22 2.67 5.40
C LEU A 68 2.52 3.91 5.97
N ARG A 69 2.94 5.12 5.54
CA ARG A 69 2.28 6.36 5.97
C ARG A 69 0.79 6.38 5.62
N GLN A 70 0.44 5.98 4.41
CA GLN A 70 -0.96 5.89 3.99
C GLN A 70 -1.73 4.83 4.79
N THR A 71 -1.10 3.69 5.09
CA THR A 71 -1.70 2.61 5.89
C THR A 71 -2.02 3.10 7.31
N ILE A 72 -1.09 3.82 7.96
CA ILE A 72 -1.30 4.41 9.28
C ILE A 72 -2.43 5.45 9.23
N SER A 73 -2.48 6.29 8.20
CA SER A 73 -3.55 7.26 8.00
C SER A 73 -4.93 6.59 7.84
N ALA A 74 -4.99 5.48 7.09
CA ALA A 74 -6.19 4.69 6.92
C ALA A 74 -6.66 4.05 8.24
N VAL A 75 -5.75 3.47 9.03
CA VAL A 75 -6.06 2.94 10.38
C VAL A 75 -6.69 4.02 11.25
N LYS A 76 -6.10 5.23 11.28
CA LYS A 76 -6.62 6.35 12.07
C LYS A 76 -8.01 6.77 11.60
N THR A 77 -8.23 6.82 10.29
CA THR A 77 -9.52 7.18 9.69
C THR A 77 -10.61 6.16 10.02
N LEU A 78 -10.30 4.87 9.85
CA LEU A 78 -11.21 3.78 10.17
C LEU A 78 -11.54 3.71 11.67
N SER A 79 -10.53 3.91 12.53
CA SER A 79 -10.75 3.95 13.97
C SER A 79 -11.69 5.09 14.38
N LYS A 80 -11.57 6.27 13.76
CA LYS A 80 -12.49 7.40 13.99
C LYS A 80 -13.91 7.12 13.49
N ALA A 81 -14.04 6.35 12.42
CA ALA A 81 -15.33 5.92 11.87
C ALA A 81 -15.99 4.77 12.68
N GLY A 82 -15.38 4.32 13.78
CA GLY A 82 -15.95 3.31 14.68
C GLY A 82 -15.37 1.89 14.51
N TYR A 83 -14.51 1.68 13.52
CA TYR A 83 -13.89 0.37 13.25
C TYR A 83 -12.63 0.12 14.11
N LYS A 84 -12.81 0.15 15.44
CA LYS A 84 -11.69 0.17 16.41
C LYS A 84 -10.84 -1.10 16.49
N ASN A 85 -11.35 -2.23 15.98
CA ASN A 85 -10.69 -3.53 16.08
C ASN A 85 -10.25 -4.09 14.72
N LEU A 86 -10.25 -3.29 13.66
CA LEU A 86 -9.76 -3.74 12.36
C LEU A 86 -8.23 -3.78 12.35
N ARG A 87 -7.69 -4.93 11.96
CA ARG A 87 -6.27 -5.07 11.64
C ARG A 87 -6.05 -4.70 10.18
N ILE A 88 -5.10 -3.80 9.91
CA ILE A 88 -4.70 -3.49 8.54
C ILE A 88 -3.29 -4.04 8.32
N GLY A 89 -3.18 -5.07 7.48
CA GLY A 89 -1.90 -5.61 7.03
C GLY A 89 -1.37 -4.80 5.84
N PHE A 90 -0.06 -4.74 5.67
CA PHE A 90 0.57 -4.19 4.46
C PHE A 90 1.75 -5.09 4.05
N ASN A 91 2.09 -5.07 2.78
CA ASN A 91 3.22 -5.83 2.25
C ASN A 91 4.51 -5.02 2.37
N THR A 92 5.58 -5.69 2.78
CA THR A 92 6.91 -5.12 2.91
C THR A 92 7.92 -6.00 2.19
N SER A 93 8.95 -5.38 1.61
CA SER A 93 10.03 -6.12 0.95
C SER A 93 11.05 -6.65 1.95
N MET A 94 11.81 -7.68 1.55
CA MET A 94 12.91 -8.21 2.37
C MET A 94 13.95 -7.14 2.72
N VAL A 95 14.28 -6.28 1.76
CA VAL A 95 15.24 -5.17 1.98
C VAL A 95 14.72 -4.24 3.08
N GLN A 96 13.44 -3.87 3.01
CA GLN A 96 12.82 -3.00 4.02
C GLN A 96 12.75 -3.63 5.41
N LEU A 97 12.66 -4.96 5.52
CA LEU A 97 12.68 -5.66 6.81
C LEU A 97 14.08 -5.69 7.46
N THR A 98 15.13 -5.57 6.65
CA THR A 98 16.52 -5.62 7.12
C THR A 98 17.15 -4.24 7.34
N GLU A 99 16.52 -3.19 6.81
CA GLU A 99 16.91 -1.80 7.06
C GLU A 99 16.34 -1.34 8.44
N PRO A 100 17.19 -0.88 9.37
CA PRO A 100 16.79 -0.51 10.73
C PRO A 100 15.95 0.78 10.83
#